data_AF-W9N7B0-F1
#
_entry.id   AF-W9N7B0-F1
#
_cell.length_a   1.000
_cell.length_b   1.000
_cell.length_c   1.000
_cell.angle_alpha   90.00
_cell.angle_beta   90.00
_cell.angle_gamma   90.00
#
_symmetry.space_group_name_H-M   'P 1'
#
loop_
_entity.id
_entity.type
_entity.pdbx_description
1 polymer ?
#
loop_
_entity_poly.entity_id
_entity_poly.type
_entity_poly.pdbx_seq_one_letter_code
_entity_poly.pdbx_strand_id
1 'polypeptide(L)'
;MASEDAPVGIIDSNDVGIFAAHLLTADDVIPHNKAKYVLNGPEDITGRQIITMIEEYIGTKVEDVRFQDLSFIDHQAAQNQESKNLILSVKYAPKTAWEGKCGATTTSKEVLQLAAPKRTPAEVFKTMVKE
;
A
#
# COMPACT_ATOMS: atom_id res chain seq x y z
N MET A 1 1.69 -1.18 12.16
CA MET A 1 1.21 -2.13 11.12
C MET A 1 2.31 -2.60 10.15
N ALA A 2 3.13 -1.73 9.56
CA ALA A 2 4.20 -2.16 8.65
C ALA A 2 5.25 -3.04 9.35
N SER A 3 5.86 -3.98 8.61
CA SER A 3 7.04 -4.72 9.07
C SER A 3 8.25 -3.79 9.08
N GLU A 4 9.18 -4.00 10.01
CA GLU A 4 10.42 -3.21 10.05
C GLU A 4 11.22 -3.35 8.76
N ASP A 5 11.38 -4.60 8.31
CA ASP A 5 12.32 -4.98 7.24
C ASP A 5 11.65 -5.57 6.01
N ALA A 6 10.46 -6.15 6.13
CA ALA A 6 9.82 -6.80 4.99
C ALA A 6 9.33 -5.73 3.98
N PRO A 7 9.80 -5.77 2.71
CA PRO A 7 9.44 -4.78 1.72
C PRO A 7 8.00 -4.97 1.22
N VAL A 8 7.35 -3.86 0.91
CA VAL A 8 6.03 -3.82 0.26
C VAL A 8 6.00 -2.73 -0.80
N GLY A 9 5.47 -3.05 -1.97
CA GLY A 9 5.17 -2.09 -3.03
C GLY A 9 3.84 -1.40 -2.75
N ILE A 10 3.83 -0.40 -1.87
CA ILE A 10 2.60 0.34 -1.52
C ILE A 10 2.13 1.13 -2.75
N ILE A 11 0.88 0.91 -3.15
CA ILE A 11 0.30 1.55 -4.34
C ILE A 11 -0.61 2.73 -3.98
N ASP A 12 -0.50 3.82 -4.74
CA ASP A 12 -1.43 4.94 -4.66
C ASP A 12 -2.79 4.58 -5.32
N SER A 13 -3.89 4.97 -4.69
CA SER A 13 -5.23 4.63 -5.20
C SER A 13 -5.51 5.22 -6.58
N ASN A 14 -4.90 6.35 -6.95
CA ASN A 14 -5.07 6.91 -8.29
C ASN A 14 -4.41 6.03 -9.36
N ASP A 15 -3.27 5.40 -9.07
CA ASP A 15 -2.61 4.49 -10.01
C ASP A 15 -3.50 3.26 -10.29
N VAL A 16 -4.21 2.75 -9.27
CA VAL A 16 -5.23 1.69 -9.45
C VAL A 16 -6.36 2.17 -10.36
N GLY A 17 -6.88 3.38 -10.10
CA GLY A 17 -7.95 3.97 -10.89
C GLY A 17 -7.56 4.21 -12.36
N ILE A 18 -6.34 4.68 -12.60
CA ILE A 18 -5.80 4.89 -13.95
C ILE A 18 -5.72 3.57 -14.70
N PHE A 19 -5.14 2.53 -14.10
CA PHE A 19 -5.06 1.21 -14.74
C PHE A 19 -6.45 0.65 -15.04
N ALA A 20 -7.40 0.76 -14.10
CA ALA A 20 -8.77 0.34 -14.33
C ALA A 20 -9.46 1.12 -15.48
N ALA A 21 -9.23 2.43 -15.57
CA ALA A 21 -9.75 3.25 -16.66
C ALA A 21 -9.24 2.76 -18.02
N HIS A 22 -7.94 2.47 -18.15
CA HIS A 22 -7.37 1.91 -19.37
C HIS A 22 -8.04 0.59 -19.79
N LEU A 23 -8.33 -0.31 -18.85
CA LEU A 23 -9.05 -1.56 -19.13
C LEU A 23 -10.50 -1.31 -19.57
N LEU A 24 -11.20 -0.38 -18.93
CA LEU A 24 -12.60 -0.08 -19.22
C LEU A 24 -12.81 0.64 -20.55
N THR A 25 -11.81 1.38 -21.02
CA THR A 25 -11.86 2.12 -22.29
C THR A 25 -11.10 1.44 -23.43
N ALA A 26 -10.62 0.20 -23.23
CA ALA A 26 -9.88 -0.52 -24.26
C ALA A 26 -10.79 -0.90 -25.44
N ASP A 27 -10.32 -0.67 -26.67
CA ASP A 27 -11.04 -1.06 -27.89
C ASP A 27 -11.18 -2.58 -28.01
N ASP A 28 -10.17 -3.33 -27.57
CA ASP A 28 -10.18 -4.80 -27.47
C ASP A 28 -10.09 -5.26 -26.02
N VAL A 29 -11.19 -5.82 -25.51
CA VAL A 29 -11.31 -6.32 -24.13
C VAL A 29 -11.07 -7.82 -24.02
N ILE A 30 -10.93 -8.55 -25.15
CA ILE A 30 -10.76 -10.01 -25.16
C ILE A 30 -9.54 -10.44 -24.32
N PRO A 31 -8.37 -9.78 -24.39
CA PRO A 31 -7.19 -10.15 -23.59
C PRO A 31 -7.39 -9.98 -22.08
N HIS A 32 -8.33 -9.11 -21.67
CA HIS A 32 -8.56 -8.72 -20.28
C HIS A 32 -9.68 -9.52 -19.61
N ASN A 33 -10.52 -10.20 -20.39
CA ASN A 33 -11.65 -10.96 -19.87
C ASN A 33 -11.18 -12.13 -18.97
N LYS A 34 -11.61 -12.11 -17.70
CA LYS A 34 -11.19 -13.06 -16.65
C LYS A 34 -9.68 -13.07 -16.38
N ALA A 35 -8.92 -12.10 -16.88
CA ALA A 35 -7.52 -11.94 -16.56
C ALA A 35 -7.36 -11.54 -15.08
N LYS A 36 -6.21 -11.91 -14.51
CA LYS A 36 -5.82 -11.52 -13.15
C LYS A 36 -4.56 -10.66 -13.24
N TYR A 37 -4.67 -9.43 -12.76
CA TYR A 37 -3.54 -8.50 -12.67
C TYR A 37 -3.16 -8.29 -11.21
N VAL A 38 -1.85 -8.35 -10.93
CA VAL A 38 -1.28 -7.97 -9.64
C VAL A 38 -0.71 -6.56 -9.79
N LEU A 39 -1.19 -5.64 -8.98
CA LEU A 39 -0.76 -4.25 -8.96
C LEU A 39 -0.05 -3.95 -7.64
N ASN A 40 1.11 -3.32 -7.71
CA ASN A 40 1.84 -2.78 -6.56
C ASN A 40 2.42 -1.40 -6.91
N GLY A 41 2.93 -0.67 -5.93
CA GLY A 41 3.60 0.61 -6.14
C GLY A 41 4.85 0.53 -7.03
N PRO A 42 5.38 1.67 -7.48
CA PRO A 42 6.54 1.74 -8.36
C PRO A 42 7.84 1.24 -7.71
N GLU A 43 7.92 1.26 -6.38
CA GLU A 43 9.09 0.86 -5.61
C GLU A 43 8.69 0.20 -4.29
N ASP A 44 9.62 -0.55 -3.71
CA ASP A 44 9.47 -1.17 -2.39
C ASP A 44 9.77 -0.18 -1.27
N ILE A 45 9.03 -0.30 -0.18
CA ILE A 45 9.31 0.42 1.07
C ILE A 45 9.18 -0.50 2.29
N THR A 46 10.03 -0.28 3.29
CA THR A 46 9.96 -0.94 4.59
C THR A 46 9.43 0.00 5.68
N GLY A 47 8.99 -0.56 6.81
CA GLY A 47 8.60 0.24 7.98
C GLY A 47 9.75 1.13 8.46
N ARG A 48 10.99 0.63 8.44
CA ARG A 48 12.17 1.43 8.82
C ARG A 48 12.33 2.66 7.92
N GLN A 49 12.17 2.50 6.60
CA GLN A 49 12.24 3.62 5.64
C GLN A 49 11.10 4.63 5.85
N ILE A 50 9.89 4.18 6.23
CA ILE A 50 8.80 5.08 6.62
C ILE A 50 9.20 5.96 7.80
N ILE A 51 9.81 5.38 8.84
CA ILE A 51 10.30 6.15 9.99
C ILE A 51 11.37 7.15 9.57
N THR A 52 12.32 6.74 8.73
CA THR A 52 13.35 7.65 8.22
C THR A 52 12.74 8.87 7.51
N MET A 53 11.76 8.67 6.63
CA MET A 53 11.08 9.78 5.95
C MET A 53 10.37 10.72 6.93
N ILE A 54 9.73 10.17 7.97
CA ILE A 54 9.07 10.96 9.01
C ILE A 54 10.09 11.77 9.81
N GLU A 55 11.17 11.14 10.28
CA GLU A 55 12.24 11.78 11.06
C GLU A 55 12.92 12.92 10.30
N GLU A 56 13.19 12.70 9.01
CA GLU A 56 13.74 13.73 8.11
C GLU A 56 12.79 14.92 7.97
N TYR A 57 11.48 14.66 7.89
CA TYR A 57 10.47 15.71 7.78
C TYR A 57 10.31 16.52 9.08
N ILE A 58 10.26 15.86 10.23
CA ILE A 58 10.05 16.53 11.53
C ILE A 58 11.36 17.09 12.14
N GLY A 59 12.52 16.70 11.60
CA GLY A 59 13.84 17.16 12.06
C GLY A 59 14.29 16.58 13.41
N THR A 60 13.66 15.49 13.88
CA THR A 60 14.02 14.82 15.14
C THR A 60 13.72 13.32 15.06
N LYS A 61 14.28 12.55 16.00
CA LYS A 61 14.09 11.10 16.10
C LYS A 61 12.75 10.76 16.73
N VAL A 62 12.12 9.68 16.23
CA VAL A 62 10.93 9.11 16.85
C VAL A 62 11.38 8.13 17.94
N GLU A 63 10.95 8.36 19.18
CA GLU A 63 11.46 7.62 20.35
C GLU A 63 10.81 6.23 20.54
N ASP A 64 9.48 6.12 20.43
CA ASP A 64 8.75 4.84 20.56
C ASP A 64 8.22 4.41 19.19
N VAL A 65 8.90 3.42 18.59
CA VAL A 65 8.49 2.82 17.32
C VAL A 65 8.18 1.34 17.53
N ARG A 66 6.95 0.94 17.18
CA ARG A 66 6.50 -0.45 17.23
C ARG A 66 6.07 -0.93 15.85
N PHE A 67 6.92 -1.73 15.24
CA PHE A 67 6.60 -2.38 13.97
C PHE A 67 5.57 -3.49 14.20
N GLN A 68 4.78 -3.77 13.15
CA GLN A 68 3.71 -4.77 13.17
C GLN A 68 2.66 -4.58 14.27
N ASP A 69 2.63 -3.42 14.94
CA ASP A 69 1.61 -3.12 15.93
C ASP A 69 0.22 -3.03 15.27
N LEU A 70 -0.73 -3.76 15.85
CA LEU A 70 -2.13 -3.85 15.43
C LEU A 70 -3.09 -3.29 16.49
N SER A 71 -2.58 -2.72 17.58
CA SER A 71 -3.40 -2.23 18.71
C SER A 71 -4.38 -1.13 18.28
N PHE A 72 -4.01 -0.33 17.29
CA PHE A 72 -4.89 0.66 16.66
C PHE A 72 -6.18 0.04 16.08
N ILE A 73 -6.13 -1.20 15.58
CA ILE A 73 -7.31 -1.90 15.07
C ILE A 73 -8.27 -2.26 16.21
N ASP A 74 -7.74 -2.70 17.36
CA ASP A 74 -8.55 -2.97 18.56
C ASP A 74 -9.23 -1.69 19.07
N HIS A 75 -8.49 -0.58 19.09
CA HIS A 75 -9.03 0.71 19.48
C HIS A 75 -10.17 1.15 18.54
N GLN A 76 -9.98 1.08 17.21
CA GLN A 76 -11.04 1.40 16.25
C GLN A 76 -12.27 0.49 16.40
N ALA A 77 -12.05 -0.82 16.60
CA ALA A 77 -13.13 -1.79 16.77
C ALA A 77 -13.93 -1.56 18.06
N ALA A 78 -13.29 -1.07 19.13
CA ALA A 78 -13.97 -0.71 20.37
C ALA A 78 -14.84 0.54 20.22
N GLN A 79 -14.47 1.47 19.33
CA GLN A 79 -15.19 2.71 19.08
C GLN A 79 -16.32 2.59 18.05
N ASN A 80 -16.40 1.50 17.29
CA ASN A 80 -17.39 1.32 16.22
C ASN A 80 -18.12 -0.03 16.35
N GLN A 81 -19.29 0.00 17.03
CA GLN A 81 -20.08 -1.20 17.29
C GLN A 81 -20.67 -1.83 16.02
N GLU A 82 -21.12 -1.01 15.06
CA GLU A 82 -21.80 -1.46 13.84
C GLU A 82 -20.88 -2.27 12.91
N SER A 83 -19.59 -1.90 12.84
CA SER A 83 -18.61 -2.50 11.92
C SER A 83 -17.51 -3.28 12.62
N LYS A 84 -17.67 -3.59 13.91
CA LYS A 84 -16.63 -4.23 14.73
C LYS A 84 -15.99 -5.46 14.07
N ASN A 85 -16.80 -6.36 13.53
CA ASN A 85 -16.31 -7.59 12.90
C ASN A 85 -15.49 -7.30 11.63
N LEU A 86 -15.92 -6.35 10.82
CA LEU A 86 -15.20 -5.93 9.63
C LEU A 86 -13.86 -5.30 9.99
N ILE A 87 -13.83 -4.41 10.99
CA ILE A 87 -12.59 -3.77 11.46
C ILE A 87 -11.60 -4.81 11.99
N LEU A 88 -12.07 -5.75 12.81
CA LEU A 88 -11.22 -6.82 13.36
C LEU A 88 -10.67 -7.76 12.28
N SER A 89 -11.38 -7.95 11.16
CA SER A 89 -10.89 -8.77 10.05
C SER A 89 -9.57 -8.27 9.46
N VAL A 90 -9.30 -6.96 9.55
CA VAL A 90 -8.08 -6.32 9.01
C VAL A 90 -6.82 -6.84 9.69
N LYS A 91 -6.89 -7.38 10.91
CA LYS A 91 -5.72 -7.93 11.62
C LYS A 91 -4.94 -9.00 10.86
N TYR A 92 -5.61 -9.73 9.98
CA TYR A 92 -4.98 -10.78 9.18
C TYR A 92 -4.40 -10.28 7.84
N ALA A 93 -4.85 -9.13 7.35
CA ALA A 93 -4.45 -8.61 6.04
C ALA A 93 -2.94 -8.33 5.91
N PRO A 94 -2.24 -7.77 6.93
CA PRO A 94 -0.80 -7.49 6.83
C PRO A 94 0.08 -8.72 6.72
N LYS A 95 -0.40 -9.92 7.06
CA LYS A 95 0.43 -11.14 7.14
C LYS A 95 1.18 -11.43 5.84
N THR A 96 0.51 -11.31 4.69
CA THR A 96 1.13 -11.56 3.38
C THR A 96 2.24 -10.53 3.07
N ALA A 97 2.04 -9.27 3.45
CA ALA A 97 3.07 -8.24 3.29
C ALA A 97 4.26 -8.48 4.23
N TRP A 98 4.01 -8.91 5.48
CA TRP A 98 5.06 -9.27 6.43
C TRP A 98 5.90 -10.47 5.98
N GLU A 99 5.33 -11.37 5.19
CA GLU A 99 6.05 -12.48 4.54
C GLU A 99 6.87 -12.03 3.32
N GLY A 100 6.88 -10.73 2.98
CA GLY A 100 7.63 -10.16 1.85
C GLY A 100 7.02 -10.50 0.48
N LYS A 101 5.75 -10.91 0.43
CA LYS A 101 5.08 -11.39 -0.80
C LYS A 101 4.36 -10.28 -1.58
N CYS A 102 4.45 -9.04 -1.14
CA CYS A 102 3.76 -7.89 -1.70
C CYS A 102 4.73 -6.84 -2.28
N GLY A 103 5.90 -7.26 -2.76
CA GLY A 103 6.90 -6.35 -3.32
C GLY A 103 6.55 -5.86 -4.73
N ALA A 104 7.12 -4.72 -5.13
CA ALA A 104 6.95 -4.11 -6.46
C ALA A 104 7.30 -5.07 -7.60
N THR A 105 8.28 -5.96 -7.38
CA THR A 105 8.70 -7.02 -8.32
C THR A 105 7.61 -8.05 -8.62
N THR A 106 6.55 -8.13 -7.81
CA THR A 106 5.42 -9.05 -8.03
C THR A 106 4.34 -8.47 -8.96
N THR A 107 4.54 -7.25 -9.47
CA THR A 107 3.61 -6.59 -10.40
C THR A 107 3.54 -7.31 -11.74
N SER A 108 2.32 -7.51 -12.25
CA SER A 108 2.09 -8.11 -13.56
C SER A 108 2.76 -7.29 -14.67
N LYS A 109 3.39 -7.95 -15.65
CA LYS A 109 4.06 -7.27 -16.77
C LYS A 109 3.09 -6.43 -17.59
N GLU A 110 1.86 -6.91 -17.72
CA GLU A 110 0.76 -6.24 -18.44
C GLU A 110 0.38 -4.93 -17.77
N VAL A 111 0.46 -4.85 -16.43
CA VAL A 111 0.25 -3.60 -15.69
C VAL A 111 1.32 -2.59 -16.06
N LEU A 112 2.59 -3.01 -16.05
CA LEU A 112 3.72 -2.14 -16.41
C LEU A 112 3.64 -1.64 -17.85
N GLN A 113 3.14 -2.48 -18.77
CA GLN A 113 2.98 -2.12 -20.18
C GLN A 113 1.79 -1.20 -20.43
N LEU A 114 0.66 -1.42 -19.74
CA LEU A 114 -0.56 -0.67 -19.97
C LEU A 114 -0.56 0.67 -19.23
N ALA A 115 -0.28 0.63 -17.93
CA ALA A 115 -0.24 1.81 -17.07
C ALA A 115 0.61 1.52 -15.83
N ALA A 116 1.94 1.65 -15.99
CA ALA A 116 2.87 1.52 -14.88
C ALA A 116 2.51 2.52 -13.76
N PRO A 117 2.39 2.08 -12.50
CA PRO A 117 2.26 2.95 -11.33
C PRO A 117 3.42 3.93 -11.26
N LYS A 118 3.17 5.18 -10.85
CA LYS A 118 4.18 6.25 -10.92
C LYS A 118 4.43 6.93 -9.60
N ARG A 119 3.43 6.99 -8.72
CA ARG A 119 3.53 7.78 -7.49
C ARG A 119 4.32 7.02 -6.44
N THR A 120 5.47 7.56 -6.06
CA THR A 120 6.32 6.92 -5.06
C THR A 120 5.79 7.17 -3.64
N PRO A 121 6.12 6.31 -2.66
CA PRO A 121 5.81 6.58 -1.26
C PRO A 121 6.28 7.96 -0.78
N ALA A 122 7.46 8.41 -1.21
CA ALA A 122 8.00 9.72 -0.85
C ALA A 122 7.16 10.89 -1.43
N GLU A 123 6.72 10.78 -2.68
CA GLU A 123 5.86 11.79 -3.31
C GLU A 123 4.49 11.86 -2.63
N VAL A 124 3.89 10.70 -2.35
CA VAL A 124 2.60 10.62 -1.64
C VAL A 124 2.71 11.22 -0.25
N PHE A 125 3.74 10.84 0.51
CA PHE A 125 4.01 11.42 1.83
C PHE A 125 4.14 12.94 1.77
N LYS A 126 4.95 13.45 0.82
CA LYS A 126 5.11 14.90 0.61
C LYS A 126 3.79 15.60 0.29
N THR A 127 2.87 14.97 -0.45
CA THR A 127 1.55 15.53 -0.71
C THR A 127 0.67 15.53 0.54
N MET A 128 0.73 14.48 1.37
CA MET A 128 -0.09 14.37 2.58
C MET A 128 0.27 15.40 3.65
N VAL A 129 1.53 15.83 3.70
CA VAL A 129 2.04 16.77 4.72
C VAL A 129 2.11 18.22 4.23
N LYS A 130 1.75 18.48 2.97
CA LYS A 130 1.59 19.85 2.45
C LYS A 130 0.21 20.39 2.84
N GLU A 131 0.18 21.62 3.35
CA GLU A 131 -1.03 22.43 3.55
C GLU A 131 -1.61 22.94 2.23
#